data_AF-A0A1U7N765-F1
#
_entry.id   AF-A0A1U7N765-F1
#
_cell.length_a   1.000
_cell.length_b   1.000
_cell.length_c   1.000
_cell.angle_alpha   90.00
_cell.angle_beta   90.00
_cell.angle_gamma   90.00
#
_symmetry.space_group_name_H-M   'P 1'
#
loop_
_entity.id
_entity.type
_entity.pdbx_description
1 polymer ?
#
loop_
_entity_poly.entity_id
_entity_poly.type
_entity_poly.pdbx_seq_one_letter_code
_entity_poly.pdbx_strand_id
1 'polypeptide(L)'
;MATPCKYYDVPLKKLNSKNAEGLGNVFTDFEDVEVELCKWPNPGKRPLISRGGYGTFIEDEFKVYWRGSTVLSGDHKSARGGAAGKAVVDPETNSNYVLVHWLSAHLDAGEAFIPKNGEPSIFLLAPPGDNVKAEDFVALYSDGSYGISIHPGVWHTAPLPLSGEVVYKNKQGSIYATVDCLLLKEQDTCLKIPLRKPEED
;
A
#
# COMPACT_ATOMS: atom_id res chain seq x y z
N MET A 1 8.78 6.65 26.88
CA MET A 1 8.24 5.31 27.15
C MET A 1 7.33 4.97 25.99
N ALA A 2 7.59 3.87 25.28
CA ALA A 2 6.74 3.45 24.17
C ALA A 2 5.32 3.21 24.68
N THR A 3 4.31 3.76 23.99
CA THR A 3 2.91 3.45 24.27
C THR A 3 2.74 1.93 24.17
N PRO A 4 2.24 1.24 25.20
CA PRO A 4 1.95 -0.19 25.08
C PRO A 4 0.91 -0.38 23.97
N CYS A 5 1.26 -1.13 22.94
CA CYS A 5 0.39 -1.47 21.82
C CYS A 5 0.32 -2.98 21.66
N LYS A 6 -0.84 -3.47 21.20
CA LYS A 6 -1.03 -4.86 20.83
C LYS A 6 -0.36 -5.11 19.49
N TYR A 7 0.27 -6.27 19.35
CA TYR A 7 0.79 -6.72 18.07
C TYR A 7 -0.16 -7.75 17.46
N TYR A 8 -0.44 -7.58 16.17
CA TYR A 8 -1.09 -8.60 15.37
C TYR A 8 -0.09 -9.14 14.34
N ASP A 9 0.24 -10.42 14.43
CA ASP A 9 1.11 -11.09 13.45
C ASP A 9 0.34 -11.28 12.15
N VAL A 10 0.69 -10.49 11.14
CA VAL A 10 0.02 -10.53 9.84
C VAL A 10 0.47 -11.77 9.05
N PRO A 11 -0.46 -12.54 8.47
CA PRO A 11 -0.11 -13.67 7.62
C PRO A 11 0.67 -13.19 6.38
N LEU A 12 1.82 -13.81 6.14
CA LEU A 12 2.64 -13.59 4.96
C LEU A 12 2.37 -14.68 3.92
N LYS A 13 2.05 -14.29 2.69
CA LYS A 13 1.83 -15.19 1.55
C LYS A 13 2.59 -14.70 0.32
N LYS A 14 2.75 -15.55 -0.70
CA LYS A 14 3.27 -15.08 -1.99
C LYS A 14 2.24 -14.18 -2.68
N LEU A 15 2.69 -13.09 -3.28
CA LEU A 15 1.87 -12.32 -4.20
C LEU A 15 1.64 -13.15 -5.48
N ASN A 16 0.38 -13.49 -5.73
CA ASN A 16 -0.11 -14.18 -6.92
C ASN A 16 -1.61 -13.83 -7.06
N SER A 17 -2.22 -14.13 -8.22
CA SER A 17 -3.62 -13.76 -8.49
C SER A 17 -4.62 -14.33 -7.48
N LYS A 18 -4.36 -15.53 -6.94
CA LYS A 18 -5.22 -16.16 -5.93
C LYS A 18 -5.16 -15.41 -4.59
N ASN A 19 -3.96 -15.07 -4.13
CA ASN A 19 -3.78 -14.38 -2.85
C ASN A 19 -4.12 -12.88 -2.94
N ALA A 20 -4.14 -12.30 -4.13
CA ALA A 20 -4.55 -10.92 -4.39
C ALA A 20 -6.04 -10.77 -4.77
N GLU A 21 -6.80 -11.86 -4.83
CA GLU A 21 -8.22 -11.85 -5.23
C GLU A 21 -9.03 -10.85 -4.38
N GLY A 22 -9.72 -9.93 -5.07
CA GLY A 22 -10.51 -8.86 -4.43
C GLY A 22 -9.69 -7.70 -3.85
N LEU A 23 -8.35 -7.79 -3.86
CA LEU A 23 -7.45 -6.73 -3.38
C LEU A 23 -6.74 -6.01 -4.53
N GLY A 24 -6.48 -6.71 -5.63
CA GLY A 24 -5.84 -6.14 -6.80
C GLY A 24 -5.46 -7.17 -7.85
N ASN A 25 -4.84 -6.68 -8.93
CA ASN A 25 -4.36 -7.50 -10.03
C ASN A 25 -2.83 -7.57 -10.02
N VAL A 26 -2.27 -8.78 -10.12
CA VAL A 26 -0.83 -8.97 -10.29
C VAL A 26 -0.45 -8.71 -11.74
N PHE A 27 0.63 -7.95 -11.97
CA PHE A 27 1.10 -7.59 -13.30
C PHE A 27 2.62 -7.65 -13.39
N THR A 28 3.16 -7.79 -14.60
CA THR A 28 4.61 -7.84 -14.87
C THR A 28 5.10 -6.66 -15.70
N ASP A 29 4.25 -6.09 -16.57
CA ASP A 29 4.58 -4.93 -17.39
C ASP A 29 3.87 -3.69 -16.84
N PHE A 30 4.65 -2.67 -16.50
CA PHE A 30 4.13 -1.41 -15.99
C PHE A 30 3.49 -0.56 -17.08
N GLU A 31 3.95 -0.66 -18.33
CA GLU A 31 3.43 0.19 -19.42
C GLU A 31 1.98 -0.18 -19.76
N ASP A 32 1.64 -1.47 -19.62
CA ASP A 32 0.31 -2.01 -19.88
C ASP A 32 -0.56 -2.15 -18.62
N VAL A 33 -0.11 -1.64 -17.47
CA VAL A 33 -0.86 -1.81 -16.21
C VAL A 33 -2.17 -1.01 -16.24
N GLU A 34 -3.26 -1.73 -15.98
CA GLU A 34 -4.58 -1.16 -15.79
C GLU A 34 -4.77 -0.73 -14.33
N VAL A 35 -5.24 0.50 -14.16
CA VAL A 35 -5.64 1.07 -12.86
C VAL A 35 -7.09 1.53 -12.97
N GLU A 36 -7.92 1.16 -12.01
CA GLU A 36 -9.33 1.52 -12.00
C GLU A 36 -9.53 2.98 -11.58
N LEU A 37 -10.42 3.72 -12.24
CA LEU A 37 -10.87 5.05 -11.82
C LEU A 37 -12.26 4.97 -11.19
N CYS A 38 -12.40 5.52 -9.99
CA CYS A 38 -13.69 5.68 -9.35
C CYS A 38 -14.43 6.89 -9.91
N LYS A 39 -15.72 6.72 -10.12
CA LYS A 39 -16.60 7.83 -10.45
C LYS A 39 -16.89 8.64 -9.19
N TRP A 40 -16.68 9.95 -9.28
CA TRP A 40 -16.94 10.91 -8.22
C TRP A 40 -18.38 10.76 -7.70
N PRO A 41 -18.57 10.70 -6.36
CA PRO A 41 -19.90 10.59 -5.79
C PRO A 41 -20.73 11.84 -6.11
N ASN A 42 -21.96 11.63 -6.58
CA ASN A 42 -22.87 12.71 -6.93
C ASN A 42 -24.20 12.55 -6.18
N PRO A 43 -24.29 13.04 -4.93
CA PRO A 43 -25.49 12.88 -4.10
C PRO A 43 -26.68 13.73 -4.56
N GLY A 44 -26.46 14.67 -5.49
CA GLY A 44 -27.52 15.52 -6.05
C GLY A 44 -28.37 14.82 -7.11
N LYS A 45 -29.58 15.36 -7.36
CA LYS A 45 -30.52 14.80 -8.35
C LYS A 45 -30.11 14.97 -9.83
N ARG A 46 -29.14 15.84 -10.11
CA ARG A 46 -28.67 16.09 -11.49
C ARG A 46 -27.54 15.10 -11.80
N PRO A 47 -27.63 14.25 -12.84
CA PRO A 47 -26.60 13.26 -13.13
C PRO A 47 -25.30 13.92 -13.63
N LEU A 48 -24.17 13.25 -13.39
CA LEU A 48 -22.93 13.54 -14.10
C LEU A 48 -23.10 13.19 -15.58
N ILE A 49 -22.44 13.96 -16.46
CA ILE A 49 -22.37 13.61 -17.89
C ILE A 49 -21.67 12.25 -18.09
N SER A 50 -21.87 11.62 -19.24
CA SER A 50 -21.39 10.25 -19.51
C SER A 50 -19.90 10.05 -19.24
N ARG A 51 -19.05 10.99 -19.68
CA ARG A 51 -17.59 10.98 -19.48
C ARG A 51 -17.11 11.80 -18.27
N GLY A 52 -18.04 12.31 -17.45
CA GLY A 52 -17.73 13.20 -16.34
C GLY A 52 -17.58 12.47 -15.02
N GLY A 53 -16.84 13.11 -14.10
CA GLY A 53 -16.66 12.63 -12.72
C GLY A 53 -15.57 11.59 -12.55
N TYR A 54 -14.66 11.44 -13.51
CA TYR A 54 -13.45 10.64 -13.31
C TYR A 54 -12.25 11.57 -13.18
N GLY A 55 -11.27 11.14 -12.39
CA GLY A 55 -9.93 11.72 -12.43
C GLY A 55 -9.17 11.31 -13.70
N THR A 56 -7.87 11.59 -13.69
CA THR A 56 -6.91 11.01 -14.63
C THR A 56 -5.90 10.18 -13.85
N PHE A 57 -4.94 9.59 -14.56
CA PHE A 57 -3.78 8.98 -13.90
C PHE A 57 -2.61 9.96 -13.80
N ILE A 58 -1.74 9.67 -12.85
CA ILE A 58 -0.39 10.20 -12.74
C ILE A 58 0.55 9.01 -12.58
N GLU A 59 1.74 9.15 -13.15
CA GLU A 59 2.81 8.16 -13.07
C GLU A 59 4.09 8.83 -12.62
N ASP A 60 4.80 8.19 -11.70
CA ASP A 60 6.10 8.64 -11.24
C ASP A 60 6.90 7.52 -10.55
N GLU A 61 8.05 7.91 -10.00
CA GLU A 61 8.88 7.04 -9.18
C GLU A 61 8.56 7.28 -7.70
N PHE A 62 8.32 6.19 -6.98
CA PHE A 62 8.04 6.18 -5.56
C PHE A 62 9.21 5.54 -4.83
N LYS A 63 9.96 6.33 -4.06
CA LYS A 63 11.15 5.84 -3.36
C LYS A 63 10.82 5.49 -1.91
N VAL A 64 11.19 4.30 -1.49
CA VAL A 64 11.08 3.82 -0.10
C VAL A 64 12.44 3.35 0.38
N TYR A 65 12.85 3.79 1.57
CA TYR A 65 14.18 3.49 2.09
C TYR A 65 14.19 3.35 3.61
N TRP A 66 15.13 2.53 4.08
CA TRP A 66 15.43 2.39 5.50
C TRP A 66 16.33 3.54 5.98
N ARG A 67 15.98 4.14 7.11
CA ARG A 67 16.82 5.07 7.88
C ARG A 67 16.88 4.60 9.33
N GLY A 68 17.94 3.86 9.67
CA GLY A 68 18.00 3.16 10.95
C GLY A 68 16.88 2.11 11.02
N SER A 69 16.06 2.17 12.06
CA SER A 69 14.92 1.27 12.28
C SER A 69 13.59 1.83 11.74
N THR A 70 13.63 2.75 10.78
CA THR A 70 12.43 3.36 10.20
C THR A 70 12.42 3.23 8.69
N VAL A 71 11.32 2.75 8.13
CA VAL A 71 11.03 2.80 6.69
C VAL A 71 10.38 4.14 6.39
N LEU A 72 10.93 4.87 5.43
CA LEU A 72 10.47 6.18 4.98
C LEU A 72 10.17 6.14 3.48
N SER A 73 9.15 6.89 3.08
CA SER A 73 8.85 7.20 1.68
C SER A 73 9.23 8.66 1.37
N GLY A 74 9.87 8.87 0.23
CA GLY A 74 10.39 10.18 -0.19
C GLY A 74 10.47 10.34 -1.71
N ASP A 75 10.89 11.52 -2.16
CA ASP A 75 11.14 11.89 -3.57
C ASP A 75 9.98 11.65 -4.55
N HIS A 76 8.77 11.45 -4.04
CA HIS A 76 7.55 11.25 -4.81
C HIS A 76 7.04 12.60 -5.32
N LYS A 77 7.36 12.95 -6.58
CA LYS A 77 7.03 14.27 -7.17
C LYS A 77 5.53 14.55 -7.17
N SER A 78 4.71 13.50 -7.27
CA SER A 78 3.26 13.62 -7.23
C SER A 78 2.66 13.52 -5.82
N ALA A 79 3.45 13.19 -4.79
CA ALA A 79 2.96 13.18 -3.40
C ALA A 79 2.47 14.57 -3.01
N ARG A 80 1.16 14.70 -2.81
CA ARG A 80 0.55 15.91 -2.25
C ARG A 80 0.70 15.99 -0.72
N GLY A 81 1.87 15.60 -0.20
CA GLY A 81 2.19 15.53 1.23
C GLY A 81 1.58 14.34 1.98
N GLY A 82 0.67 13.56 1.36
CA GLY A 82 0.00 12.44 2.00
C GLY A 82 0.85 11.18 2.14
N ALA A 83 1.78 10.90 1.23
CA ALA A 83 2.63 9.70 1.31
C ALA A 83 4.05 9.99 1.79
N ALA A 84 4.55 11.22 1.66
CA ALA A 84 5.93 11.58 1.98
C ALA A 84 6.14 11.70 3.50
N GLY A 85 7.18 11.03 4.02
CA GLY A 85 7.58 11.12 5.43
C GLY A 85 6.75 10.28 6.40
N LYS A 86 5.87 9.41 5.91
CA LYS A 86 5.16 8.43 6.73
C LYS A 86 6.11 7.27 7.07
N ALA A 87 6.08 6.88 8.34
CA ALA A 87 7.09 6.04 8.96
C ALA A 87 6.49 4.70 9.41
N VAL A 88 7.18 3.62 9.09
CA VAL A 88 6.96 2.29 9.66
C VAL A 88 8.18 1.96 10.52
N VAL A 89 7.98 1.46 11.74
CA VAL A 89 9.05 1.34 12.73
C VAL A 89 9.40 -0.13 12.95
N ASP A 90 10.67 -0.45 12.78
CA ASP A 90 11.28 -1.65 13.33
C ASP A 90 11.52 -1.42 14.84
N PRO A 91 10.93 -2.23 15.73
CA PRO A 91 11.05 -2.03 17.17
C PRO A 91 12.47 -2.29 17.71
N GLU A 92 13.33 -3.00 16.97
CA GLU A 92 14.71 -3.29 17.38
C GLU A 92 15.65 -3.32 16.16
N THR A 93 16.87 -2.79 16.25
CA THR A 93 17.80 -2.83 15.11
C THR A 93 18.03 -4.26 14.61
N ASN A 94 17.70 -4.52 13.34
CA ASN A 94 17.79 -5.83 12.66
C ASN A 94 16.69 -6.85 13.03
N SER A 95 15.46 -6.40 13.35
CA SER A 95 14.36 -7.35 13.50
C SER A 95 14.04 -8.05 12.17
N ASN A 96 13.52 -9.27 12.26
CA ASN A 96 12.96 -10.00 11.12
C ASN A 96 11.52 -9.57 10.78
N TYR A 97 11.09 -8.41 11.28
CA TYR A 97 9.75 -7.85 11.07
C TYR A 97 9.76 -6.32 11.18
N VAL A 98 8.67 -5.69 10.73
CA VAL A 98 8.41 -4.26 10.91
C VAL A 98 7.01 -4.04 11.49
N LEU A 99 6.82 -2.96 12.25
CA LEU A 99 5.53 -2.57 12.81
C LEU A 99 4.89 -1.46 11.99
N VAL A 100 3.77 -1.78 11.33
CA VAL A 100 2.93 -0.84 10.60
C VAL A 100 1.73 -0.47 11.46
N HIS A 101 1.49 0.83 11.62
CA HIS A 101 0.28 1.33 12.30
C HIS A 101 -0.48 2.37 11.49
N TRP A 102 0.13 2.90 10.42
CA TRP A 102 -0.50 3.87 9.54
C TRP A 102 -0.78 3.23 8.18
N LEU A 103 -2.00 3.45 7.70
CA LEU A 103 -2.54 2.90 6.47
C LEU A 103 -3.30 3.98 5.71
N SER A 104 -3.43 3.80 4.40
CA SER A 104 -4.25 4.61 3.51
C SER A 104 -5.14 3.77 2.62
N ALA A 105 -6.25 4.37 2.18
CA ALA A 105 -7.07 3.87 1.09
C ALA A 105 -7.38 5.01 0.10
N HIS A 106 -7.26 4.72 -1.20
CA HIS A 106 -7.47 5.68 -2.28
C HIS A 106 -8.89 5.52 -2.83
N LEU A 107 -9.69 6.58 -2.77
CA LEU A 107 -11.12 6.53 -3.12
C LEU A 107 -11.40 7.02 -4.55
N ASP A 108 -10.45 7.69 -5.19
CA ASP A 108 -10.57 8.18 -6.57
C ASP A 108 -10.10 7.19 -7.62
N ALA A 109 -9.19 6.29 -7.27
CA ALA A 109 -8.62 5.30 -8.17
C ALA A 109 -7.94 4.16 -7.39
N GLY A 110 -7.53 3.13 -8.11
CA GLY A 110 -6.52 2.18 -7.65
C GLY A 110 -5.12 2.79 -7.66
N GLU A 111 -4.15 2.01 -7.20
CA GLU A 111 -2.72 2.37 -7.23
C GLU A 111 -1.86 1.15 -7.56
N ALA A 112 -0.94 1.30 -8.51
CA ALA A 112 -0.09 0.23 -8.99
C ALA A 112 1.38 0.46 -8.64
N PHE A 113 2.02 -0.56 -8.08
CA PHE A 113 3.44 -0.55 -7.75
C PHE A 113 4.17 -1.76 -8.33
N ILE A 114 5.36 -1.53 -8.89
CA ILE A 114 6.35 -2.57 -9.21
C ILE A 114 7.76 -2.05 -8.93
N PRO A 115 8.64 -2.82 -8.28
CA PRO A 115 10.02 -2.39 -8.03
C PRO A 115 10.78 -2.25 -9.35
N LYS A 116 11.45 -1.10 -9.53
CA LYS A 116 12.06 -0.70 -10.80
C LYS A 116 13.22 -1.61 -11.22
N ASN A 117 13.98 -2.17 -10.27
CA ASN A 117 15.13 -3.03 -10.56
C ASN A 117 14.94 -4.47 -10.05
N GLY A 118 13.69 -4.89 -9.79
CA GLY A 118 13.38 -6.25 -9.38
C GLY A 118 13.75 -6.57 -7.93
N GLU A 119 13.74 -5.57 -7.05
CA GLU A 119 13.98 -5.76 -5.62
C GLU A 119 12.80 -6.48 -4.93
N PRO A 120 13.04 -7.40 -3.98
CA PRO A 120 11.97 -8.01 -3.20
C PRO A 120 11.22 -7.02 -2.33
N SER A 121 9.89 -7.16 -2.32
CA SER A 121 8.99 -6.23 -1.65
C SER A 121 7.79 -6.95 -1.04
N ILE A 122 7.23 -6.36 0.02
CA ILE A 122 5.99 -6.82 0.64
C ILE A 122 4.92 -5.75 0.48
N PHE A 123 3.74 -6.17 0.00
CA PHE A 123 2.54 -5.34 -0.09
C PHE A 123 1.57 -5.76 1.02
N LEU A 124 1.26 -4.84 1.92
CA LEU A 124 0.32 -5.06 3.02
C LEU A 124 -1.06 -4.55 2.60
N LEU A 125 -2.07 -5.42 2.57
CA LEU A 125 -3.37 -5.12 1.99
C LEU A 125 -4.51 -5.60 2.91
N ALA A 126 -5.62 -4.88 2.95
CA ALA A 126 -6.91 -5.34 3.49
C ALA A 126 -8.09 -4.86 2.62
N PRO A 127 -9.21 -5.61 2.57
CA PRO A 127 -10.37 -5.26 1.76
C PRO A 127 -10.93 -3.85 2.05
N PRO A 128 -11.64 -3.22 1.09
CA PRO A 128 -12.26 -1.93 1.31
C PRO A 128 -13.32 -1.95 2.41
N GLY A 129 -13.42 -0.86 3.17
CA GLY A 129 -14.50 -0.65 4.15
C GLY A 129 -14.08 0.24 5.32
N ASP A 130 -15.05 0.94 5.91
CA ASP A 130 -14.78 1.95 6.95
C ASP A 130 -14.22 1.36 8.26
N ASN A 131 -14.60 0.12 8.60
CA ASN A 131 -14.25 -0.52 9.88
C ASN A 131 -13.16 -1.59 9.70
N VAL A 132 -12.05 -1.24 9.05
CA VAL A 132 -10.93 -2.17 8.84
C VAL A 132 -10.32 -2.59 10.18
N LYS A 133 -10.05 -3.88 10.35
CA LYS A 133 -9.44 -4.45 11.56
C LYS A 133 -8.09 -5.05 11.26
N ALA A 134 -7.30 -5.28 12.31
CA ALA A 134 -5.99 -5.89 12.17
C ALA A 134 -6.06 -7.27 11.49
N GLU A 135 -7.11 -8.05 11.78
CA GLU A 135 -7.31 -9.40 11.25
C GLU A 135 -7.64 -9.45 9.75
N ASP A 136 -8.05 -8.32 9.17
CA ASP A 136 -8.40 -8.22 7.75
C ASP A 136 -7.15 -8.13 6.85
N PHE A 137 -5.97 -7.89 7.43
CA PHE A 137 -4.73 -7.67 6.69
C PHE A 137 -4.03 -8.97 6.28
N VAL A 138 -3.47 -8.94 5.08
CA VAL A 138 -2.52 -9.92 4.56
C VAL A 138 -1.28 -9.22 4.00
N ALA A 139 -0.11 -9.80 4.24
CA ALA A 139 1.14 -9.37 3.63
C ALA A 139 1.44 -10.26 2.43
N LEU A 140 1.62 -9.65 1.25
CA LEU A 140 1.89 -10.33 0.00
C LEU A 140 3.31 -10.06 -0.47
N TYR A 141 4.14 -11.09 -0.52
CA TYR A 141 5.54 -11.02 -0.93
C TYR A 141 5.71 -11.13 -2.45
N SER A 142 6.37 -10.17 -3.05
CA SER A 142 6.92 -10.24 -4.40
C SER A 142 8.44 -10.47 -4.34
N ASP A 143 8.94 -11.33 -5.22
CA ASP A 143 10.39 -11.47 -5.45
C ASP A 143 10.97 -10.34 -6.31
N GLY A 144 10.13 -9.40 -6.73
CA GLY A 144 10.47 -8.23 -7.54
C GLY A 144 10.15 -8.39 -9.03
N SER A 145 9.85 -9.60 -9.50
CA SER A 145 9.55 -9.85 -10.92
C SER A 145 8.13 -9.46 -11.34
N TYR A 146 7.27 -9.11 -10.38
CA TYR A 146 5.89 -8.68 -10.62
C TYR A 146 5.44 -7.68 -9.55
N GLY A 147 4.49 -6.82 -9.93
CA GLY A 147 3.85 -5.81 -9.11
C GLY A 147 2.39 -6.14 -8.82
N ILE A 148 1.71 -5.20 -8.16
CA ILE A 148 0.27 -5.26 -7.91
C ILE A 148 -0.40 -3.93 -8.24
N SER A 149 -1.50 -3.98 -8.98
CA SER A 149 -2.46 -2.89 -9.18
C SER A 149 -3.57 -3.06 -8.15
N ILE A 150 -3.51 -2.28 -7.08
CA ILE A 150 -4.39 -2.33 -5.93
C ILE A 150 -5.73 -1.69 -6.31
N HIS A 151 -6.85 -2.35 -5.97
CA HIS A 151 -8.18 -1.81 -6.25
C HIS A 151 -8.49 -0.57 -5.40
N PRO A 152 -9.34 0.34 -5.90
CA PRO A 152 -9.78 1.50 -5.11
C PRO A 152 -10.38 1.07 -3.76
N GLY A 153 -10.07 1.84 -2.73
CA GLY A 153 -10.58 1.63 -1.37
C GLY A 153 -9.88 0.51 -0.58
N VAL A 154 -9.03 -0.32 -1.21
CA VAL A 154 -8.24 -1.33 -0.49
C VAL A 154 -7.24 -0.62 0.42
N TRP A 155 -7.24 -1.00 1.69
CA TRP A 155 -6.33 -0.43 2.68
C TRP A 155 -4.93 -0.98 2.51
N HIS A 156 -3.94 -0.11 2.54
CA HIS A 156 -2.54 -0.48 2.40
C HIS A 156 -1.61 0.55 3.05
N THR A 157 -0.32 0.24 3.08
CA THR A 157 0.73 1.24 3.34
C THR A 157 1.68 1.30 2.15
N ALA A 158 2.71 2.14 2.21
CA ALA A 158 3.77 2.12 1.21
C ALA A 158 4.36 0.71 1.04
N PRO A 159 4.78 0.29 -0.17
CA PRO A 159 5.47 -0.99 -0.35
C PRO A 159 6.65 -1.12 0.61
N LEU A 160 6.79 -2.29 1.25
CA LEU A 160 7.80 -2.51 2.27
C LEU A 160 9.02 -3.22 1.65
N PRO A 161 10.17 -2.53 1.49
CA PRO A 161 11.41 -3.17 1.07
C PRO A 161 11.96 -4.04 2.20
N LEU A 162 12.48 -5.23 1.89
CA LEU A 162 13.09 -6.10 2.90
C LEU A 162 14.34 -5.49 3.52
N SER A 163 15.08 -4.67 2.76
CA SER A 163 16.24 -3.93 3.22
C SER A 163 16.57 -2.77 2.27
N GLY A 164 17.43 -1.85 2.71
CA GLY A 164 18.02 -0.82 1.84
C GLY A 164 17.01 0.21 1.30
N GLU A 165 17.13 0.51 0.01
CA GLU A 165 16.30 1.46 -0.72
C GLU A 165 15.74 0.76 -1.95
N VAL A 166 14.46 1.01 -2.25
CA VAL A 166 13.80 0.54 -3.45
C VAL A 166 13.05 1.68 -4.09
N VAL A 167 13.22 1.82 -5.40
CA VAL A 167 12.44 2.74 -6.23
C VAL A 167 11.39 1.93 -6.95
N TYR A 168 10.12 2.29 -6.77
CA TYR A 168 8.99 1.66 -7.44
C TYR A 168 8.53 2.55 -8.58
N LYS A 169 8.15 1.94 -9.71
CA LYS A 169 7.27 2.61 -10.66
C LYS A 169 5.87 2.65 -10.05
N ASN A 170 5.25 3.83 -10.03
CA ASN A 170 3.94 4.07 -9.43
C ASN A 170 2.95 4.63 -10.45
N LYS A 171 1.71 4.14 -10.44
CA LYS A 171 0.58 4.70 -11.21
C LYS A 171 -0.65 4.78 -10.33
N GLN A 172 -1.22 5.98 -10.19
CA GLN A 172 -2.37 6.23 -9.31
C GLN A 172 -3.31 7.30 -9.88
N GLY A 173 -4.43 7.53 -9.19
CA GLY A 173 -5.37 8.62 -9.48
C GLY A 173 -4.80 10.01 -9.22
N SER A 174 -5.19 10.98 -10.06
CA SER A 174 -4.68 12.37 -10.00
C SER A 174 -5.41 13.28 -9.01
N ILE A 175 -6.56 12.83 -8.48
CA ILE A 175 -7.39 13.61 -7.55
C ILE A 175 -6.83 13.49 -6.13
N TYR A 176 -6.24 12.34 -5.78
CA TYR A 176 -5.65 12.07 -4.47
C TYR A 176 -6.71 12.09 -3.36
N ALA A 177 -7.83 11.39 -3.59
CA ALA A 177 -8.91 11.26 -2.62
C ALA A 177 -8.58 10.15 -1.62
N THR A 178 -7.54 10.37 -0.83
CA THR A 178 -6.99 9.38 0.10
C THR A 178 -7.49 9.61 1.53
N VAL A 179 -7.85 8.53 2.21
CA VAL A 179 -8.16 8.52 3.65
C VAL A 179 -7.09 7.78 4.42
N ASP A 180 -6.83 8.20 5.66
CA ASP A 180 -5.85 7.60 6.55
C ASP A 180 -6.54 6.82 7.68
N CYS A 181 -5.98 5.66 8.03
CA CYS A 181 -6.29 4.94 9.26
C CYS A 181 -5.02 4.83 10.11
N LEU A 182 -5.11 5.18 11.39
CA LEU A 182 -4.04 5.02 12.36
C LEU A 182 -4.47 3.96 13.39
N LEU A 183 -4.22 2.68 13.09
CA LEU A 183 -4.62 1.54 13.94
C LEU A 183 -4.13 1.66 15.39
N LEU A 184 -2.95 2.26 15.60
CA LEU A 184 -2.45 2.49 16.95
C LEU A 184 -3.35 3.45 17.74
N LYS A 185 -3.95 4.44 17.09
CA LYS A 185 -4.86 5.40 17.73
C LYS A 185 -6.30 4.89 17.79
N GLU A 186 -6.72 4.14 16.78
CA GLU A 186 -8.11 3.68 16.64
C GLU A 186 -8.36 2.36 17.40
N GLN A 187 -7.36 1.51 17.55
CA GLN A 187 -7.50 0.13 18.05
C GLN A 187 -6.36 -0.31 18.99
N ASP A 188 -5.48 0.60 19.42
CA ASP A 188 -4.27 0.31 20.23
C ASP A 188 -3.40 -0.82 19.64
N THR A 189 -3.36 -0.93 18.30
CA THR A 189 -2.76 -2.08 17.60
C THR A 189 -1.73 -1.66 16.55
N CYS A 190 -0.64 -2.42 16.46
CA CYS A 190 0.34 -2.38 15.38
C CYS A 190 0.35 -3.72 14.65
N LEU A 191 0.40 -3.66 13.32
CA LEU A 191 0.54 -4.82 12.45
C LEU A 191 2.00 -5.22 12.37
N LYS A 192 2.30 -6.46 12.75
CA LYS A 192 3.65 -7.02 12.72
C LYS A 192 3.85 -7.79 11.42
N ILE A 193 4.63 -7.21 10.52
CA ILE A 193 4.84 -7.72 9.17
C ILE A 193 6.20 -8.42 9.09
N PRO A 194 6.27 -9.73 8.79
CA PRO A 194 7.55 -10.42 8.65
C PRO A 194 8.35 -9.89 7.46
N LEU A 195 9.64 -9.59 7.64
CA LEU A 195 10.55 -9.12 6.58
C LEU A 195 11.33 -10.29 5.97
N ARG A 196 10.62 -11.21 5.31
CA ARG A 196 11.22 -12.40 4.71
C ARG A 196 10.41 -12.88 3.51
N LYS A 197 10.96 -13.83 2.76
CA LYS A 197 10.21 -14.64 1.81
C LYS A 197 9.31 -15.63 2.59
N PRO A 198 8.05 -15.89 2.17
CA PRO A 198 7.25 -16.96 2.73
C PRO A 198 7.90 -18.32 2.49
N GLU A 199 7.72 -19.26 3.42
CA GLU A 199 7.95 -20.68 3.15
C GLU A 199 6.95 -21.12 2.06
N GLU A 200 7.37 -21.98 1.12
CA GLU A 200 6.64 -22.27 -0.13
C GLU A 200 5.12 -22.45 0.05
N ASP A 201 4.34 -21.96 -0.94
CA ASP A 201 2.87 -21.97 -0.96
C ASP A 201 2.26 -23.39 -0.90
#